data_AF-A0A8R7PS59-F1
#
_entry.id   AF-A0A8R7PS59-F1
#
_cell.length_a   1.000
_cell.length_b   1.000
_cell.length_c   1.000
_cell.angle_alpha   90.00
_cell.angle_beta   90.00
_cell.angle_gamma   90.00
#
_symmetry.space_group_name_H-M   'P 1'
#
loop_
_entity.id
_entity.type
_entity.pdbx_description
1 polymer ?
#
loop_
_entity_poly.entity_id
_entity_poly.type
_entity_poly.pdbx_seq_one_letter_code
_entity_poly.pdbx_strand_id
1 'polypeptide(L)'
;MGATLLDGVVVEKHGMVAAGALVRQNTRIPCGEVWGGNPAKFLRKLTDEEIAFIAESAANYSNLAKAHAVENAKPLEKIDFEKVLHKKFAHEGDEHDSMLSVTREVPPELAPPSPTPAQ
;
A
#
# COMPACT_ATOMS: atom_id res chain seq x y z
N MET A 1 7.45 2.92 10.08
CA MET A 1 7.18 2.86 11.54
C MET A 1 8.20 1.92 12.17
N GLY A 2 8.91 2.34 13.23
CA GLY A 2 10.08 1.62 13.79
C GLY A 2 9.79 0.87 15.10
N ALA A 3 8.96 -0.17 15.06
CA ALA A 3 8.82 -1.10 16.18
C ALA A 3 9.93 -2.16 16.13
N THR A 4 10.47 -2.55 17.29
CA THR A 4 11.55 -3.54 17.39
C THR A 4 11.12 -4.69 18.30
N LEU A 5 11.19 -5.91 17.78
CA LEU A 5 10.90 -7.14 18.51
C LEU A 5 12.20 -7.90 18.77
N LEU A 6 12.44 -8.30 20.02
CA LEU A 6 13.56 -9.17 20.37
C LEU A 6 13.19 -10.66 20.24
N ASP A 7 14.15 -11.54 20.52
CA ASP A 7 14.03 -12.98 20.30
C ASP A 7 12.91 -13.65 21.12
N GLY A 8 12.24 -14.64 20.51
CA GLY A 8 11.20 -15.42 21.16
C GLY A 8 9.90 -14.66 21.43
N VAL A 9 9.73 -13.47 20.86
CA VAL A 9 8.47 -12.72 20.96
C VAL A 9 7.38 -13.42 20.16
N VAL A 10 6.21 -13.57 20.78
CA VAL A 10 5.00 -14.11 20.14
C VAL A 10 3.92 -13.04 20.16
N VAL A 11 3.54 -12.56 18.99
CA VAL A 11 2.37 -11.68 18.83
C VAL A 11 1.19 -12.55 18.43
N GLU A 12 0.19 -12.63 19.32
CA GLU A 12 -1.02 -13.40 19.03
C GLU A 12 -1.91 -12.72 17.98
N LYS A 13 -2.98 -13.42 17.61
CA LYS A 13 -3.96 -12.95 16.62
C LYS A 13 -4.50 -11.58 17.01
N HIS A 14 -4.54 -10.66 16.04
CA HIS A 14 -4.95 -9.27 16.28
C HIS A 14 -4.16 -8.58 17.40
N GLY A 15 -2.90 -8.94 17.65
CA GLY A 15 -2.01 -8.15 18.51
C GLY A 15 -1.41 -6.98 17.72
N MET A 16 -1.39 -5.78 18.30
CA MET A 16 -0.80 -4.59 17.67
C MET A 16 0.37 -4.04 18.50
N VAL A 17 1.50 -3.83 17.83
CA VAL A 17 2.67 -3.17 18.40
C VAL A 17 2.75 -1.74 17.88
N ALA A 18 2.65 -0.77 18.79
CA ALA A 18 2.63 0.64 18.44
C ALA A 18 3.99 1.12 17.89
N ALA A 19 3.97 2.27 17.22
CA ALA A 19 5.18 2.89 16.68
C ALA A 19 6.22 3.16 17.80
N GLY A 20 7.49 2.86 17.51
CA GLY A 20 8.59 3.09 18.44
C GLY A 20 8.63 2.14 19.65
N ALA A 21 7.80 1.10 19.67
CA ALA A 21 7.79 0.14 20.76
C ALA A 21 8.99 -0.82 20.70
N LEU A 22 9.54 -1.16 21.87
CA LEU A 22 10.58 -2.19 22.03
C LEU A 22 10.03 -3.37 22.83
N VAL A 23 9.74 -4.48 22.15
CA VAL A 23 9.21 -5.70 22.78
C VAL A 23 10.37 -6.57 23.26
N ARG A 24 10.41 -6.87 24.56
CA ARG A 24 11.50 -7.64 25.18
C ARG A 24 11.46 -9.12 24.79
N GLN A 25 12.60 -9.80 24.96
CA GLN A 25 12.73 -11.24 24.66
C GLN A 25 11.67 -12.07 25.40
N ASN A 26 11.20 -13.14 24.75
CA ASN A 26 10.20 -14.09 25.28
C ASN A 26 8.87 -13.44 25.72
N THR A 27 8.56 -12.24 25.25
CA THR A 27 7.29 -11.58 25.57
C THR A 27 6.17 -12.13 24.68
N ARG A 28 5.04 -12.48 25.31
CA ARG A 28 3.83 -12.91 24.63
C ARG A 28 2.79 -11.81 24.67
N ILE A 29 2.46 -11.24 23.51
CA ILE A 29 1.42 -10.21 23.37
C ILE A 29 0.08 -10.93 23.14
N PRO A 30 -0.89 -10.80 24.07
CA PRO A 30 -2.17 -11.48 23.96
C PRO A 30 -3.04 -10.99 22.79
N CYS A 31 -4.01 -11.83 22.41
CA CYS A 31 -4.97 -11.54 21.35
C CYS A 31 -5.75 -10.23 21.59
N GLY A 32 -5.85 -9.40 20.56
CA GLY A 32 -6.61 -8.15 20.58
C GLY A 32 -6.01 -7.04 21.46
N GLU A 33 -4.72 -7.10 21.79
CA GLU A 33 -4.06 -6.08 22.63
C GLU A 33 -3.15 -5.15 21.85
N VAL A 34 -3.13 -3.89 22.28
CA VAL A 34 -2.20 -2.87 21.82
C VAL A 34 -1.09 -2.69 22.84
N TRP A 35 0.14 -2.88 22.41
CA TRP A 35 1.34 -2.73 23.24
C TRP A 35 2.22 -1.62 22.69
N GLY A 36 2.76 -0.78 23.57
CA GLY A 36 3.61 0.33 23.15
C GLY A 36 4.60 0.78 24.22
N GLY A 37 5.56 1.60 23.80
CA GLY A 37 6.63 2.13 24.65
C GLY A 37 7.94 1.33 24.59
N ASN A 38 8.95 1.83 25.28
CA ASN A 38 10.27 1.22 25.42
C ASN A 38 10.63 1.16 26.92
N PRO A 39 10.44 0.01 27.61
CA PRO A 39 9.96 -1.27 27.09
C PRO A 39 8.46 -1.29 26.79
N ALA A 40 8.03 -2.13 25.85
CA ALA A 40 6.64 -2.28 25.45
C ALA A 40 5.78 -2.81 26.61
N LYS A 41 4.66 -2.13 26.87
CA LYS A 41 3.66 -2.50 27.88
C LYS A 41 2.27 -2.47 27.26
N PHE A 42 1.34 -3.20 27.86
CA PHE A 42 -0.08 -3.12 27.52
C PHE A 42 -0.56 -1.67 27.65
N LEU A 43 -1.22 -1.18 26.60
CA LEU A 43 -1.85 0.14 26.58
C LEU A 43 -3.37 0.02 26.66
N ARG A 44 -3.97 -0.74 25.75
CA ARG A 44 -5.42 -0.94 25.64
C ARG A 44 -5.75 -2.15 24.78
N LYS A 45 -7.03 -2.52 24.75
CA LYS A 45 -7.57 -3.48 23.77
C LYS A 45 -7.83 -2.79 22.43
N LEU A 46 -7.75 -3.55 21.34
CA LEU A 46 -8.21 -3.14 20.02
C LEU A 46 -9.74 -3.09 19.97
N THR A 47 -10.26 -2.15 19.18
CA THR A 47 -11.69 -2.13 18.83
C THR A 47 -11.94 -3.01 17.60
N ASP A 48 -13.19 -3.43 17.41
CA ASP A 48 -13.57 -4.24 16.25
C ASP A 48 -13.37 -3.48 14.92
N GLU A 49 -13.59 -2.16 14.94
CA GLU A 49 -13.33 -1.26 13.81
C GLU A 49 -11.84 -1.26 13.42
N GLU A 50 -10.95 -1.21 14.41
CA GLU A 50 -9.50 -1.27 14.15
C GLU A 50 -9.08 -2.64 13.60
N ILE A 51 -9.68 -3.72 14.08
CA ILE A 51 -9.42 -5.07 13.57
C ILE A 51 -9.83 -5.18 12.09
N ALA A 52 -11.02 -4.68 11.75
CA ALA A 52 -11.50 -4.65 10.37
C ALA A 52 -10.59 -3.78 9.48
N PHE A 53 -10.19 -2.60 9.97
CA PHE A 53 -9.30 -1.69 9.25
C PHE A 53 -7.92 -2.31 8.98
N ILE A 54 -7.36 -3.08 9.92
CA ILE A 54 -6.07 -3.78 9.72
C ILE A 54 -6.19 -4.81 8.59
N ALA A 55 -7.30 -5.56 8.53
CA ALA A 55 -7.54 -6.54 7.47
C ALA A 55 -7.70 -5.87 6.10
N GLU A 56 -8.48 -4.80 6.03
CA GLU A 56 -8.65 -4.00 4.80
C GLU A 56 -7.31 -3.39 4.35
N SER A 57 -6.56 -2.81 5.29
CA SER A 57 -5.23 -2.24 5.03
C SER A 57 -4.29 -3.29 4.43
N ALA A 58 -4.28 -4.51 4.96
CA ALA A 58 -3.45 -5.59 4.42
C ALA A 58 -3.82 -5.94 2.97
N ALA A 59 -5.11 -5.98 2.63
CA ALA A 59 -5.57 -6.19 1.26
C ALA A 59 -5.15 -5.04 0.34
N ASN A 60 -5.32 -3.80 0.79
CA ASN A 60 -4.94 -2.60 0.04
C ASN A 60 -3.44 -2.57 -0.26
N TYR A 61 -2.59 -2.84 0.73
CA TYR A 61 -1.14 -2.92 0.54
C TYR A 61 -0.73 -4.09 -0.37
N SER A 62 -1.43 -5.22 -0.31
CA SER A 62 -1.18 -6.34 -1.24
C SER A 62 -1.45 -5.94 -2.69
N ASN A 63 -2.57 -5.24 -2.93
CA ASN A 63 -2.92 -4.77 -4.28
C ASN A 63 -1.94 -3.71 -4.78
N LEU A 64 -1.55 -2.76 -3.93
CA LEU A 64 -0.53 -1.76 -4.25
C LEU A 64 0.82 -2.42 -4.57
N ALA A 65 1.23 -3.42 -3.79
CA ALA A 65 2.46 -4.17 -4.02
C ALA A 65 2.45 -4.89 -5.38
N LYS A 66 1.30 -5.46 -5.80
CA LYS A 66 1.16 -6.07 -7.13
C LYS A 66 1.34 -5.04 -8.25
N ALA A 67 0.71 -3.87 -8.14
CA ALA A 67 0.86 -2.80 -9.13
C ALA A 67 2.34 -2.36 -9.25
N HIS A 68 3.01 -2.17 -8.10
CA HIS A 68 4.43 -1.80 -8.07
C HIS A 68 5.34 -2.92 -8.59
N ALA A 69 5.02 -4.18 -8.34
CA ALA A 69 5.79 -5.31 -8.85
C ALA A 69 5.72 -5.38 -10.39
N VAL A 70 4.54 -5.12 -10.98
CA VAL A 70 4.37 -5.06 -12.44
C VAL A 70 5.18 -3.90 -13.02
N GLU A 71 5.10 -2.72 -12.40
CA GLU A 71 5.83 -1.53 -12.88
C GLU A 71 7.35 -1.73 -12.82
N ASN A 72 7.86 -2.18 -11.68
CA ASN A 72 9.29 -2.34 -11.45
C ASN A 72 9.91 -3.51 -12.23
N ALA A 73 9.09 -4.42 -12.76
CA ALA A 73 9.55 -5.53 -13.60
C ALA A 73 9.67 -5.19 -15.09
N LYS A 74 9.25 -3.99 -15.52
CA LYS A 74 9.30 -3.60 -16.94
C LYS A 74 10.75 -3.48 -17.44
N PRO A 75 11.05 -3.96 -18.66
CA PRO A 75 12.37 -3.71 -19.27
C PRO A 75 12.53 -2.24 -19.65
N LEU A 76 13.78 -1.76 -19.69
CA LEU A 76 14.11 -0.35 -19.98
C LEU A 76 13.48 0.16 -21.27
N GLU A 77 13.49 -0.66 -22.34
CA GLU A 77 12.91 -0.29 -23.64
C GLU A 77 11.43 0.07 -23.54
N LYS A 78 10.67 -0.69 -22.73
CA LYS A 78 9.26 -0.45 -22.49
C LYS A 78 9.04 0.81 -21.67
N ILE A 79 9.88 1.03 -20.66
CA ILE A 79 9.83 2.23 -19.81
C ILE A 79 10.09 3.50 -20.65
N ASP A 80 11.08 3.46 -21.53
CA ASP A 80 11.42 4.60 -22.37
C ASP A 80 10.32 4.88 -23.41
N PHE A 81 9.75 3.83 -24.01
CA PHE A 81 8.60 3.95 -24.90
C PHE A 81 7.38 4.58 -24.19
N GLU A 82 7.03 4.06 -23.01
CA GLU A 82 5.93 4.60 -22.20
C GLU A 82 6.18 6.05 -21.79
N LYS A 83 7.41 6.44 -21.39
CA LYS A 83 7.74 7.84 -21.07
C LYS A 83 7.57 8.77 -22.28
N VAL A 84 7.98 8.33 -23.47
CA VAL A 84 7.80 9.11 -24.71
C VAL A 84 6.31 9.28 -25.02
N LEU A 85 5.51 8.23 -24.87
CA LEU A 85 4.05 8.31 -25.01
C LEU A 85 3.45 9.31 -24.00
N HIS A 86 3.75 9.16 -22.71
CA HIS A 86 3.25 10.06 -21.67
C HIS A 86 3.63 11.52 -21.95
N LYS A 87 4.85 11.79 -22.42
CA LYS A 87 5.29 13.14 -22.79
C LYS A 87 4.54 13.71 -24.00
N LYS A 88 4.24 12.89 -25.01
CA LYS A 88 3.47 13.32 -26.19
C LYS A 88 2.05 13.70 -25.82
N PHE A 89 1.38 12.89 -25.01
CA PHE A 89 -0.02 13.14 -24.63
C PHE A 89 -0.17 14.17 -23.50
N ALA A 90 0.86 14.42 -22.69
CA ALA A 90 0.82 15.44 -21.65
C ALA A 90 0.86 16.89 -22.19
N HIS A 91 1.40 17.12 -23.39
CA HIS A 91 1.50 18.47 -23.98
C HIS A 91 0.32 18.82 -24.91
N GLU A 92 -0.47 17.84 -25.36
CA GLU A 92 -1.60 18.09 -26.28
C GLU A 92 -2.89 18.54 -25.56
N GLY A 93 -2.89 18.58 -24.22
CA GLY A 93 -4.12 18.70 -23.41
C GLY A 93 -4.59 20.11 -23.02
N ASP A 94 -3.81 21.18 -23.16
CA ASP A 94 -4.20 22.45 -22.52
C ASP A 94 -4.90 23.47 -23.44
N GLU A 95 -4.66 23.52 -24.75
CA GLU A 95 -5.24 24.60 -25.58
C GLU A 95 -5.86 24.17 -26.93
N HIS A 96 -5.50 23.00 -27.49
CA HIS A 96 -5.85 22.67 -28.88
C HIS A 96 -7.13 21.83 -29.06
N ASP A 97 -7.54 21.06 -28.05
CA ASP A 97 -8.64 20.09 -28.16
C ASP A 97 -10.03 20.72 -27.89
N SER A 98 -10.06 21.78 -27.08
CA SER A 98 -11.28 22.54 -26.73
C SER A 98 -11.90 23.29 -27.92
N MET A 99 -11.12 23.54 -28.99
CA MET A 99 -11.63 24.20 -30.20
C MET A 99 -12.17 23.24 -31.26
N LEU A 100 -11.93 21.92 -31.15
CA LEU A 100 -12.21 20.97 -32.23
C LEU A 100 -13.25 19.88 -31.88
N SER A 101 -13.71 19.77 -30.63
CA SER A 101 -14.65 18.70 -30.21
C SER A 101 -14.20 17.30 -30.68
N VAL A 102 -12.89 17.04 -30.70
CA VAL A 102 -12.35 15.74 -31.07
C VAL A 102 -12.16 14.94 -29.80
N THR A 103 -13.03 13.97 -29.54
CA THR A 103 -12.75 12.93 -28.54
C THR A 103 -11.68 11.99 -29.10
N ARG A 104 -10.45 12.08 -28.61
CA ARG A 104 -9.42 11.06 -28.89
C ARG A 104 -9.49 9.95 -27.83
N GLU A 105 -9.64 8.71 -28.29
CA GLU A 105 -9.52 7.54 -27.43
C GLU A 105 -8.08 7.41 -26.93
N VAL A 106 -7.92 7.37 -25.60
CA VAL A 106 -6.63 7.04 -24.98
C VAL A 106 -6.26 5.62 -25.43
N PRO A 107 -5.06 5.41 -26.02
CA PRO A 107 -4.62 4.07 -26.40
C PRO A 107 -4.77 3.10 -25.21
N PRO A 108 -5.28 1.87 -25.43
CA PRO A 108 -5.54 0.92 -24.34
C PRO A 108 -4.29 0.57 -23.51
N GLU A 109 -3.10 0.84 -24.05
CA GLU A 109 -1.80 0.68 -23.40
C GLU A 109 -1.51 1.73 -22.31
N LEU A 110 -2.23 2.85 -22.30
CA LEU A 110 -2.12 3.93 -21.30
C LEU A 110 -3.28 3.91 -20.29
N ALA A 111 -4.24 3.00 -20.44
CA ALA A 111 -5.34 2.86 -19.49
C ALA A 111 -4.79 2.27 -18.16
N PRO A 112 -5.12 2.87 -17.00
CA PRO A 112 -4.72 2.29 -15.72
C PRO A 112 -5.27 0.87 -15.61
N PRO A 113 -4.53 -0.09 -15.00
CA PRO A 113 -5.06 -1.42 -14.76
C PRO A 113 -6.34 -1.27 -13.95
N SER A 114 -7.46 -1.74 -14.53
CA SER A 114 -8.77 -1.63 -13.91
C SER A 114 -8.74 -2.25 -12.50
N PRO A 115 -9.38 -1.61 -11.50
CA PRO A 115 -9.44 -2.18 -10.17
C PRO A 115 -10.11 -3.56 -10.28
N THR A 116 -9.36 -4.60 -9.93
CA THR A 116 -9.88 -5.96 -9.88
C THR A 116 -11.09 -5.95 -8.94
N PRO A 117 -12.31 -6.30 -9.38
CA PRO A 117 -13.44 -6.39 -8.48
C PRO A 117 -13.11 -7.45 -7.42
N ALA A 118 -13.11 -7.03 -6.17
CA ALA A 118 -13.04 -7.94 -5.04
C ALA A 118 -14.25 -8.88 -5.12
N GLN A 119 -13.98 -10.17 -5.28
CA GLN A 119 -14.97 -11.24 -5.11
C GLN A 119 -15.16 -11.54 -3.62
#